data_AF-A0A6V7HTZ4-F1
#
_entry.id   AF-A0A6V7HTZ4-F1
#
_cell.length_a   1.000
_cell.length_b   1.000
_cell.length_c   1.000
_cell.angle_alpha   90.00
_cell.angle_beta   90.00
_cell.angle_gamma   90.00
#
_symmetry.space_group_name_H-M   'P 1'
#
loop_
_entity.id
_entity.type
_entity.pdbx_description
1 polymer ?
#
loop_
_entity_poly.entity_id
_entity_poly.type
_entity_poly.pdbx_seq_one_letter_code
_entity_poly.pdbx_strand_id
1 'polypeptide(L)'
;GAMVSQDRFLIQNDSSSVPGFDATWWVPITFTTEALKNFKNTQPSHWMKAERSIILDDLSASRNQWVIFNVQETGYYRVNYDKTNWQLIIKQLNSADYKSISTINRGQLIDDALNLARAGRLNYSTALDVTSYLAHETEYIPWKSALTAMGYLDNMLHKYQGYDRFRVYILKLLDSVYREVGFKDSPGDPQLTVFTRIDILTWACTFGHDDCVRNAIRQFQSWRNTADPDKENPISPNLKSVVYCTAIRTGGQGEWDFAWERYLKTNVGTEKDLLLYALGCTRETWILSRYLEWATTENTGIRKQDTPRVFGAVAGNPIGQPLVFSFLRNYWPKLRK
;
A
#
# COMPACT_ATOMS: atom_id res chain seq x y z
N GLY A 1 -28.68 -9.06 -21.33
CA GLY A 1 -27.32 -9.58 -21.54
C GLY A 1 -26.26 -8.50 -21.54
N ALA A 2 -25.00 -8.92 -21.67
CA ALA A 2 -23.82 -8.06 -21.81
C ALA A 2 -22.83 -8.66 -22.81
N MET A 3 -22.08 -7.80 -23.50
CA MET A 3 -20.92 -8.21 -24.28
C MET A 3 -19.70 -8.17 -23.36
N VAL A 4 -18.96 -9.28 -23.28
CA VAL A 4 -17.72 -9.39 -22.50
C VAL A 4 -16.59 -9.64 -23.48
N SER A 5 -15.51 -8.87 -23.38
CA SER A 5 -14.31 -9.02 -24.21
C SER A 5 -13.07 -9.23 -23.35
N GLN A 6 -12.03 -9.84 -23.94
CA GLN A 6 -10.73 -10.03 -23.30
C GLN A 6 -9.63 -9.33 -24.08
N ASP A 7 -8.72 -8.71 -23.33
CA ASP A 7 -7.49 -8.13 -23.84
C ASP A 7 -6.36 -8.36 -22.84
N ARG A 8 -5.13 -8.43 -23.34
CA ARG A 8 -3.94 -8.47 -22.48
C ARG A 8 -3.84 -7.17 -21.66
N PHE A 9 -3.83 -7.30 -20.35
CA PHE A 9 -3.58 -6.17 -19.46
C PHE A 9 -2.07 -5.88 -19.35
N LEU A 10 -1.68 -4.63 -19.61
CA LEU A 10 -0.32 -4.11 -19.46
C LEU A 10 -0.39 -2.79 -18.69
N ILE A 11 0.49 -2.60 -17.69
CA ILE A 11 0.54 -1.37 -16.89
C ILE A 11 1.07 -0.18 -17.71
N GLN A 12 2.03 -0.43 -18.60
CA GLN A 12 2.49 0.54 -19.59
C GLN A 12 1.93 0.13 -20.95
N ASN A 13 1.20 1.04 -21.60
CA ASN A 13 0.84 0.89 -23.00
C ASN A 13 2.09 1.16 -23.83
N ASP A 14 2.99 0.19 -23.90
CA ASP A 14 4.04 0.23 -24.91
C ASP A 14 3.34 -0.09 -26.24
N SER A 15 3.27 0.91 -27.12
CA SER A 15 2.68 0.80 -28.47
C SER A 15 3.43 -0.19 -29.36
N SER A 16 4.53 -0.74 -28.88
CA SER A 16 5.21 -1.93 -29.36
C SER A 16 4.42 -3.19 -28.97
N SER A 17 3.19 -3.32 -29.50
CA SER A 17 2.60 -4.64 -29.66
C SER A 17 3.62 -5.49 -30.41
N VAL A 18 4.20 -6.49 -29.74
CA VAL A 18 5.09 -7.46 -30.41
C VAL A 18 4.28 -8.04 -31.57
N PRO A 19 4.69 -7.82 -32.84
CA PRO A 19 3.93 -8.30 -33.99
C PRO A 19 3.75 -9.81 -33.87
N GLY A 20 2.50 -10.29 -33.84
CA GLY A 20 2.17 -11.72 -33.76
C GLY A 20 1.78 -12.26 -32.37
N PHE A 21 1.77 -11.44 -31.31
CA PHE A 21 1.30 -11.88 -29.98
C PHE A 21 -0.20 -11.61 -29.78
N ASP A 22 -1.03 -12.30 -30.57
CA ASP A 22 -2.48 -12.19 -30.53
C ASP A 22 -3.09 -13.20 -29.53
N ALA A 23 -2.65 -13.10 -28.27
CA ALA A 23 -2.98 -14.07 -27.23
C ALA A 23 -4.44 -13.93 -26.76
N THR A 24 -5.18 -15.03 -26.85
CA THR A 24 -6.50 -15.24 -26.26
C THR A 24 -6.44 -16.36 -25.24
N TRP A 25 -7.15 -16.21 -24.13
CA TRP A 25 -7.18 -17.16 -23.02
C TRP A 25 -8.54 -17.84 -22.91
N TRP A 26 -8.53 -19.01 -22.28
CA TRP A 26 -9.74 -19.66 -21.78
C TRP A 26 -10.08 -19.02 -20.43
N VAL A 27 -11.08 -18.16 -20.41
CA VAL A 27 -11.43 -17.37 -19.22
C VAL A 27 -12.67 -17.98 -18.55
N PRO A 28 -12.56 -18.54 -17.33
CA PRO A 28 -13.72 -18.95 -16.54
C PRO A 28 -14.42 -17.72 -15.99
N ILE A 29 -15.69 -17.54 -16.35
CA ILE A 29 -16.47 -16.37 -16.00
C ILE A 29 -17.42 -16.72 -14.85
N THR A 30 -17.23 -16.02 -13.73
CA THR A 30 -18.16 -15.95 -12.61
C THR A 30 -18.66 -14.53 -12.49
N PHE A 31 -19.91 -14.35 -12.09
CA PHE A 31 -20.45 -13.03 -11.75
C PHE A 31 -21.59 -13.17 -10.76
N THR A 32 -21.89 -12.08 -10.07
CA THR A 32 -23.11 -11.92 -9.30
C THR A 32 -23.70 -10.54 -9.54
N THR A 33 -24.94 -10.34 -9.10
CA THR A 33 -25.72 -9.13 -9.37
C THR A 33 -26.26 -8.54 -8.09
N GLU A 34 -26.71 -7.29 -8.15
CA GLU A 34 -27.33 -6.61 -7.01
C GLU A 34 -28.55 -7.36 -6.44
N ALA A 35 -29.30 -8.05 -7.30
CA ALA A 35 -30.45 -8.84 -6.88
C ALA A 35 -30.04 -10.11 -6.11
N LEU A 36 -29.00 -10.80 -6.59
CA LEU A 36 -28.62 -12.11 -6.07
C LEU A 36 -27.61 -12.02 -4.92
N LYS A 37 -26.64 -11.09 -4.99
CA LYS A 37 -25.56 -10.88 -4.01
C LYS A 37 -24.86 -12.18 -3.57
N ASN A 38 -24.83 -13.18 -4.45
CA ASN A 38 -24.25 -14.48 -4.15
C ASN A 38 -22.75 -14.47 -4.46
N PHE A 39 -21.97 -14.07 -3.47
CA PHE A 39 -20.50 -14.10 -3.55
C PHE A 39 -19.89 -15.43 -3.07
N LYS A 40 -20.70 -16.45 -2.78
CA LYS A 40 -20.20 -17.76 -2.30
C LYS A 40 -19.99 -18.76 -3.44
N ASN A 41 -20.72 -18.61 -4.54
CA ASN A 41 -20.58 -19.49 -5.69
C ASN A 41 -19.48 -19.01 -6.62
N THR A 42 -18.34 -19.70 -6.58
CA THR A 42 -17.18 -19.45 -7.47
C THR A 42 -17.14 -20.40 -8.66
N GLN A 43 -18.17 -21.24 -8.87
CA GLN A 43 -18.25 -22.11 -10.02
C GLN A 43 -18.48 -21.27 -11.30
N PRO A 44 -17.64 -21.43 -12.35
CA PRO A 44 -17.83 -20.71 -13.60
C PRO A 44 -19.18 -21.02 -14.22
N SER A 45 -19.94 -19.97 -14.50
CA SER A 45 -21.23 -20.09 -15.21
C SER A 45 -21.00 -20.18 -16.73
N HIS A 46 -19.92 -19.57 -17.22
CA HIS A 46 -19.57 -19.49 -18.62
C HIS A 46 -18.06 -19.62 -18.80
N TRP A 47 -17.65 -19.98 -20.02
CA TRP A 47 -16.25 -19.99 -20.44
C TRP A 47 -16.13 -19.19 -21.73
N MET A 48 -15.25 -18.20 -21.75
CA MET A 48 -14.79 -17.56 -22.98
C MET A 48 -13.65 -18.41 -23.54
N LYS A 49 -13.88 -19.16 -24.62
CA LYS A 49 -13.00 -20.26 -25.04
C LYS A 49 -11.95 -19.79 -26.05
N ALA A 50 -10.97 -19.02 -25.59
CA ALA A 50 -9.99 -18.37 -26.48
C ALA A 50 -10.66 -17.49 -27.56
N GLU A 51 -11.78 -16.87 -27.21
CA GLU A 51 -12.53 -15.95 -28.06
C GLU A 51 -12.28 -14.50 -27.63
N ARG A 52 -12.24 -13.56 -28.57
CA ARG A 52 -12.05 -12.13 -28.25
C ARG A 52 -13.17 -11.54 -27.43
N SER A 53 -14.39 -12.01 -27.68
CA SER A 53 -15.58 -11.57 -26.99
C SER A 53 -16.66 -12.63 -27.06
N ILE A 54 -17.52 -12.67 -26.05
CA ILE A 54 -18.74 -13.46 -26.03
C ILE A 54 -19.91 -12.55 -25.61
N ILE A 55 -21.13 -12.99 -25.95
CA ILE A 55 -22.36 -12.37 -25.46
C ILE A 55 -22.91 -13.27 -24.35
N LEU A 56 -23.19 -12.67 -23.20
CA LEU A 56 -23.92 -13.30 -22.11
C LEU A 56 -25.39 -12.86 -22.23
N ASP A 57 -26.29 -13.75 -22.67
CA ASP A 57 -27.66 -13.37 -23.05
C ASP A 57 -28.49 -12.88 -21.86
N ASP A 58 -28.38 -13.54 -20.71
CA ASP A 58 -29.04 -13.15 -19.47
C ASP A 58 -28.05 -13.09 -18.29
N LEU A 59 -28.05 -11.94 -17.61
CA LEU A 59 -27.33 -11.75 -16.36
C LEU A 59 -28.27 -11.80 -15.15
N SER A 60 -29.57 -11.91 -15.38
CA SER A 60 -30.61 -11.78 -14.37
C SER A 60 -30.48 -10.48 -13.55
N ALA A 61 -30.16 -9.39 -14.25
CA ALA A 61 -30.05 -8.03 -13.72
C ALA A 61 -30.73 -7.02 -14.65
N SER A 62 -31.42 -6.06 -14.05
CA SER A 62 -31.93 -4.88 -14.78
C SER A 62 -30.82 -3.87 -15.06
N ARG A 63 -31.05 -2.93 -15.97
CA ARG A 63 -30.06 -1.88 -16.33
C ARG A 63 -29.67 -0.95 -15.17
N ASN A 64 -30.46 -0.92 -14.10
CA ASN A 64 -30.22 -0.10 -12.91
C ASN A 64 -29.59 -0.89 -11.77
N GLN A 65 -29.19 -2.13 -12.03
CA GLN A 65 -28.55 -3.00 -11.05
C GLN A 65 -27.11 -3.27 -11.45
N TRP A 66 -26.20 -3.22 -10.47
CA TRP A 66 -24.81 -3.56 -10.75
C TRP A 66 -24.65 -5.07 -11.01
N VAL A 67 -23.61 -5.38 -11.78
CA VAL A 67 -23.06 -6.73 -11.96
C VAL A 67 -21.57 -6.67 -11.60
N ILE A 68 -21.10 -7.66 -10.84
CA ILE A 68 -19.70 -7.81 -10.44
C ILE A 68 -19.21 -9.16 -10.95
N PHE A 69 -18.18 -9.13 -11.80
CA PHE A 69 -17.52 -10.33 -12.32
C PHE A 69 -16.35 -10.76 -11.43
N ASN A 70 -15.92 -12.00 -11.62
CA ASN A 70 -14.83 -12.65 -10.89
C ASN A 70 -15.14 -12.76 -9.38
N VAL A 71 -16.20 -13.48 -9.04
CA VAL A 71 -16.61 -13.71 -7.65
C VAL A 71 -15.45 -14.28 -6.82
N GLN A 72 -15.13 -13.61 -5.71
CA GLN A 72 -13.96 -13.87 -4.86
C GLN A 72 -12.59 -13.86 -5.57
N GLU A 73 -12.49 -13.19 -6.72
CA GLU A 73 -11.23 -13.02 -7.46
C GLU A 73 -10.53 -14.36 -7.78
N THR A 74 -11.30 -15.44 -7.95
CA THR A 74 -10.72 -16.78 -8.18
C THR A 74 -10.13 -16.94 -9.58
N GLY A 75 -10.58 -16.13 -10.53
CA GLY A 75 -10.03 -16.06 -11.88
C GLY A 75 -8.82 -15.12 -11.95
N TYR A 76 -7.78 -15.53 -12.65
CA TYR A 76 -6.56 -14.73 -12.83
C TYR A 76 -6.74 -13.69 -13.95
N TYR A 77 -7.62 -12.72 -13.73
CA TYR A 77 -7.87 -11.61 -14.64
C TYR A 77 -8.45 -10.39 -13.90
N ARG A 78 -8.21 -9.21 -14.47
CA ARG A 78 -8.81 -7.95 -14.03
C ARG A 78 -10.14 -7.73 -14.73
N VAL A 79 -11.04 -7.01 -14.07
CA VAL A 79 -12.34 -6.66 -14.65
C VAL A 79 -12.46 -5.14 -14.80
N ASN A 80 -12.82 -4.71 -16.00
CA ASN A 80 -13.28 -3.34 -16.25
C ASN A 80 -14.75 -3.35 -16.63
N TYR A 81 -15.44 -2.27 -16.30
CA TYR A 81 -16.86 -2.10 -16.55
C TYR A 81 -17.10 -0.82 -17.35
N ASP A 82 -18.27 -0.74 -17.99
CA ASP A 82 -18.72 0.53 -18.54
C ASP A 82 -19.00 1.55 -17.42
N LYS A 83 -19.13 2.82 -17.80
CA LYS A 83 -19.33 3.94 -16.87
C LYS A 83 -20.56 3.75 -15.98
N THR A 84 -21.65 3.20 -16.52
CA THR A 84 -22.92 3.02 -15.80
C THR A 84 -22.74 2.00 -14.68
N ASN A 85 -22.16 0.84 -14.99
CA ASN A 85 -21.97 -0.20 -14.00
C ASN A 85 -20.95 0.23 -12.91
N TRP A 86 -19.87 0.95 -13.28
CA TRP A 86 -18.99 1.57 -12.29
C TRP A 86 -19.75 2.52 -11.34
N GLN A 87 -20.64 3.38 -11.87
CA GLN A 87 -21.45 4.29 -11.05
C GLN A 87 -22.39 3.54 -10.10
N LEU A 88 -23.01 2.44 -10.56
CA LEU A 88 -23.87 1.60 -9.72
C LEU A 88 -23.06 0.92 -8.60
N ILE A 89 -21.87 0.41 -8.91
CA ILE A 89 -20.94 -0.16 -7.91
C ILE A 89 -20.51 0.90 -6.89
N ILE A 90 -20.10 2.09 -7.34
CA ILE A 90 -19.70 3.20 -6.47
C ILE A 90 -20.84 3.59 -5.52
N LYS A 91 -22.08 3.63 -6.03
CA LYS A 91 -23.28 3.89 -5.22
C LYS A 91 -23.49 2.80 -4.16
N GLN A 92 -23.34 1.52 -4.50
CA GLN A 92 -23.45 0.42 -3.54
C GLN A 92 -22.35 0.50 -2.47
N LEU A 93 -21.10 0.76 -2.88
CA LEU A 93 -19.95 0.87 -1.98
C LEU A 93 -20.10 2.04 -0.99
N ASN A 94 -20.67 3.16 -1.40
CA ASN A 94 -20.93 4.30 -0.51
C ASN A 94 -22.26 4.19 0.27
N SER A 95 -22.97 3.08 0.18
CA SER A 95 -24.20 2.85 0.93
C SER A 95 -23.92 2.22 2.30
N ALA A 96 -24.90 2.27 3.20
CA ALA A 96 -24.84 1.54 4.47
C ALA A 96 -24.72 0.00 4.29
N ASP A 97 -25.10 -0.53 3.13
CA ASP A 97 -25.08 -1.95 2.80
C ASP A 97 -23.86 -2.34 1.95
N TYR A 98 -22.74 -1.59 2.02
CA TYR A 98 -21.54 -1.88 1.23
C TYR A 98 -20.98 -3.29 1.50
N LYS A 99 -21.18 -3.82 2.71
CA LYS A 99 -20.80 -5.19 3.10
C LYS A 99 -21.61 -6.28 2.40
N SER A 100 -22.66 -5.94 1.66
CA SER A 100 -23.33 -6.89 0.78
C SER A 100 -22.45 -7.34 -0.40
N ILE A 101 -21.43 -6.55 -0.76
CA ILE A 101 -20.34 -6.98 -1.63
C ILE A 101 -19.28 -7.66 -0.75
N SER A 102 -18.82 -8.85 -1.14
CA SER A 102 -17.83 -9.60 -0.35
C SER A 102 -16.53 -8.80 -0.15
N THR A 103 -15.87 -9.01 0.99
CA THR A 103 -14.61 -8.34 1.35
C THR A 103 -13.52 -8.51 0.29
N ILE A 104 -13.43 -9.70 -0.33
CA ILE A 104 -12.48 -9.97 -1.42
C ILE A 104 -12.85 -9.16 -2.65
N ASN A 105 -14.10 -9.18 -3.09
CA ASN A 105 -14.52 -8.42 -4.27
C ASN A 105 -14.43 -6.91 -4.06
N ARG A 106 -14.65 -6.39 -2.84
CA ARG A 106 -14.39 -4.98 -2.52
C ARG A 106 -12.91 -4.62 -2.68
N GLY A 107 -12.01 -5.51 -2.26
CA GLY A 107 -10.57 -5.39 -2.52
C GLY A 107 -10.22 -5.46 -4.01
N GLN A 108 -10.80 -6.40 -4.74
CA GLN A 108 -10.64 -6.52 -6.19
C GLN A 108 -11.08 -5.24 -6.92
N LEU A 109 -12.27 -4.70 -6.59
CA LEU A 109 -12.79 -3.49 -7.24
C LEU A 109 -11.85 -2.29 -7.06
N ILE A 110 -11.24 -2.13 -5.88
CA ILE A 110 -10.24 -1.10 -5.63
C ILE A 110 -8.98 -1.36 -6.44
N ASP A 111 -8.44 -2.58 -6.37
CA ASP A 111 -7.19 -2.93 -7.06
C ASP A 111 -7.33 -2.79 -8.58
N ASP A 112 -8.41 -3.31 -9.16
CA ASP A 112 -8.74 -3.17 -10.57
C ASP A 112 -8.92 -1.71 -10.95
N ALA A 113 -9.73 -0.94 -10.23
CA ALA A 113 -9.96 0.46 -10.58
C ALA A 113 -8.66 1.29 -10.61
N LEU A 114 -7.79 1.13 -9.59
CA LEU A 114 -6.54 1.90 -9.50
C LEU A 114 -5.50 1.43 -10.54
N ASN A 115 -5.40 0.13 -10.82
CA ASN A 115 -4.47 -0.38 -11.83
C ASN A 115 -4.96 -0.09 -13.26
N LEU A 116 -6.27 -0.14 -13.52
CA LEU A 116 -6.86 0.28 -14.79
C LEU A 116 -6.64 1.77 -15.02
N ALA A 117 -6.78 2.61 -13.99
CA ALA A 117 -6.51 4.04 -14.10
C ALA A 117 -5.03 4.31 -14.37
N ARG A 118 -4.12 3.61 -13.68
CA ARG A 118 -2.68 3.67 -13.94
C ARG A 118 -2.32 3.28 -15.37
N ALA A 119 -3.02 2.31 -15.95
CA ALA A 119 -2.84 1.87 -17.34
C ALA A 119 -3.57 2.78 -18.37
N GLY A 120 -4.25 3.84 -17.93
CA GLY A 120 -5.03 4.72 -18.80
C GLY A 120 -6.33 4.09 -19.36
N ARG A 121 -6.78 2.97 -18.79
CA ARG A 121 -8.00 2.23 -19.19
C ARG A 121 -9.25 2.62 -18.38
N LEU A 122 -9.07 3.41 -17.32
CA LEU A 122 -10.13 3.99 -16.51
C LEU A 122 -9.75 5.44 -16.16
N ASN A 123 -10.72 6.34 -16.06
CA ASN A 123 -10.43 7.70 -15.58
C ASN A 123 -10.10 7.66 -14.09
N TYR A 124 -9.05 8.39 -13.68
CA TYR A 124 -8.71 8.54 -12.26
C TYR A 124 -9.86 9.11 -11.42
N SER A 125 -10.75 9.93 -11.99
CA SER A 125 -11.96 10.38 -11.29
C SER A 125 -12.80 9.18 -10.82
N THR A 126 -13.08 8.23 -11.72
CA THR A 126 -13.85 7.02 -11.38
C THR A 126 -13.10 6.15 -10.37
N ALA A 127 -11.79 5.99 -10.53
CA ALA A 127 -11.00 5.19 -9.59
C ALA A 127 -10.96 5.82 -8.18
N LEU A 128 -10.87 7.15 -8.08
CA LEU A 128 -10.91 7.87 -6.80
C LEU A 128 -12.32 7.90 -6.20
N ASP A 129 -13.36 7.92 -7.03
CA ASP A 129 -14.74 7.73 -6.59
C ASP A 129 -14.95 6.32 -6.02
N VAL A 130 -14.33 5.29 -6.63
CA VAL A 130 -14.30 3.92 -6.06
C VAL A 130 -13.59 3.90 -4.71
N THR A 131 -12.50 4.64 -4.49
CA THR A 131 -11.81 4.62 -3.19
C THR A 131 -12.50 5.45 -2.11
N SER A 132 -13.47 6.30 -2.47
CA SER A 132 -14.17 7.20 -1.52
C SER A 132 -14.87 6.46 -0.37
N TYR A 133 -15.42 5.26 -0.62
CA TYR A 133 -16.12 4.50 0.42
C TYR A 133 -15.20 3.98 1.52
N LEU A 134 -13.87 3.98 1.31
CA LEU A 134 -12.90 3.55 2.33
C LEU A 134 -13.05 4.35 3.63
N ALA A 135 -13.62 5.55 3.58
CA ALA A 135 -14.03 6.31 4.76
C ALA A 135 -14.96 5.53 5.73
N HIS A 136 -15.60 4.45 5.26
CA HIS A 136 -16.49 3.58 6.03
C HIS A 136 -15.95 2.15 6.18
N GLU A 137 -14.86 1.80 5.51
CA GLU A 137 -14.31 0.46 5.49
C GLU A 137 -13.38 0.21 6.69
N THR A 138 -13.39 -1.01 7.22
CA THR A 138 -12.53 -1.43 8.34
C THR A 138 -11.84 -2.76 8.11
N GLU A 139 -12.23 -3.51 7.08
CA GLU A 139 -11.66 -4.83 6.80
C GLU A 139 -10.30 -4.74 6.11
N TYR A 140 -9.44 -5.71 6.42
CA TYR A 140 -8.04 -5.71 5.98
C TYR A 140 -7.86 -5.72 4.46
N ILE A 141 -8.58 -6.58 3.73
CA ILE A 141 -8.32 -6.82 2.30
C ILE A 141 -8.55 -5.54 1.45
N PRO A 142 -9.71 -4.85 1.55
CA PRO A 142 -9.92 -3.59 0.83
C PRO A 142 -8.87 -2.52 1.13
N TRP A 143 -8.51 -2.36 2.41
CA TRP A 143 -7.45 -1.43 2.81
C TRP A 143 -6.11 -1.83 2.23
N LYS A 144 -5.76 -3.12 2.26
CA LYS A 144 -4.49 -3.60 1.69
C LYS A 144 -4.40 -3.31 0.19
N SER A 145 -5.47 -3.58 -0.56
CA SER A 145 -5.56 -3.26 -1.98
C SER A 145 -5.38 -1.75 -2.23
N ALA A 146 -6.09 -0.92 -1.47
CA ALA A 146 -6.03 0.53 -1.57
C ALA A 146 -4.62 1.07 -1.32
N LEU A 147 -4.02 0.73 -0.18
CA LEU A 147 -2.72 1.26 0.23
C LEU A 147 -1.61 0.81 -0.71
N THR A 148 -1.66 -0.43 -1.22
CA THR A 148 -0.70 -0.93 -2.20
C THR A 148 -0.71 -0.11 -3.48
N ALA A 149 -1.90 0.13 -4.05
CA ALA A 149 -2.04 0.89 -5.28
C ALA A 149 -1.82 2.40 -5.07
N MET A 150 -2.27 2.96 -3.94
CA MET A 150 -2.03 4.36 -3.58
C MET A 150 -0.56 4.67 -3.33
N GLY A 151 0.26 3.68 -2.95
CA GLY A 151 1.70 3.86 -2.82
C GLY A 151 2.37 4.33 -4.12
N TYR A 152 1.83 3.95 -5.29
CA TYR A 152 2.27 4.50 -6.57
C TYR A 152 1.91 5.99 -6.70
N LEU A 153 0.68 6.35 -6.35
CA LEU A 153 0.21 7.74 -6.41
C LEU A 153 1.00 8.63 -5.45
N ASP A 154 1.26 8.17 -4.23
CA ASP A 154 2.09 8.88 -3.26
C ASP A 154 3.47 9.20 -3.84
N ASN A 155 4.15 8.18 -4.40
CA ASN A 155 5.47 8.34 -5.02
C ASN A 155 5.46 9.31 -6.21
N MET A 156 4.45 9.22 -7.09
CA MET A 156 4.40 10.06 -8.29
C MET A 156 3.98 11.50 -8.01
N LEU A 157 3.07 11.70 -7.04
CA LEU A 157 2.53 13.00 -6.71
C LEU A 157 3.39 13.76 -5.69
N HIS A 158 4.34 13.11 -5.02
CA HIS A 158 5.08 13.70 -3.89
C HIS A 158 5.68 15.09 -4.15
N LYS A 159 6.21 15.32 -5.36
CA LYS A 159 6.82 16.61 -5.77
C LYS A 159 5.88 17.47 -6.61
N TYR A 160 4.62 17.09 -6.74
CA TYR A 160 3.62 17.79 -7.53
C TYR A 160 2.84 18.79 -6.67
N GLN A 161 2.40 19.91 -7.28
CA GLN A 161 1.73 21.00 -6.55
C GLN A 161 0.47 20.57 -5.80
N GLY A 162 -0.24 19.54 -6.28
CA GLY A 162 -1.47 19.04 -5.67
C GLY A 162 -1.28 17.98 -4.57
N TYR A 163 -0.05 17.74 -4.10
CA TYR A 163 0.23 16.69 -3.12
C TYR A 163 -0.45 16.94 -1.76
N ASP A 164 -0.62 18.20 -1.38
CA ASP A 164 -1.35 18.61 -0.18
C ASP A 164 -2.80 18.10 -0.18
N ARG A 165 -3.48 18.17 -1.33
CA ARG A 165 -4.85 17.66 -1.51
C ARG A 165 -4.89 16.15 -1.42
N PHE A 166 -3.91 15.47 -2.03
CA PHE A 166 -3.78 14.02 -1.92
C PHE A 166 -3.58 13.58 -0.46
N ARG A 167 -2.69 14.25 0.26
CA ARG A 167 -2.49 14.03 1.70
C ARG A 167 -3.79 14.19 2.50
N VAL A 168 -4.53 15.29 2.29
CA VAL A 168 -5.81 15.53 2.99
C VAL A 168 -6.84 14.45 2.65
N TYR A 169 -6.90 14.02 1.39
CA TYR A 169 -7.78 12.93 0.96
C TYR A 169 -7.47 11.62 1.68
N ILE A 170 -6.21 11.20 1.70
CA ILE A 170 -5.76 9.98 2.39
C ILE A 170 -6.10 10.03 3.88
N LEU A 171 -5.78 11.15 4.56
CA LEU A 171 -6.07 11.29 5.99
C LEU A 171 -7.58 11.20 6.29
N LYS A 172 -8.43 11.74 5.42
CA LYS A 172 -9.90 11.63 5.57
C LYS A 172 -10.38 10.18 5.43
N LEU A 173 -9.82 9.40 4.51
CA LEU A 173 -10.18 8.00 4.38
C LEU A 173 -9.74 7.18 5.60
N LEU A 174 -8.53 7.43 6.11
CA LEU A 174 -7.93 6.65 7.20
C LEU A 174 -8.60 6.88 8.56
N ASP A 175 -9.26 8.02 8.77
CA ASP A 175 -9.70 8.47 10.09
C ASP A 175 -10.62 7.46 10.82
N SER A 176 -11.62 6.91 10.13
CA SER A 176 -12.53 5.93 10.73
C SER A 176 -11.80 4.64 11.14
N VAL A 177 -11.03 4.06 10.23
CA VAL A 177 -10.31 2.81 10.51
C VAL A 177 -9.17 3.00 11.52
N TYR A 178 -8.52 4.18 11.55
CA TYR A 178 -7.51 4.52 12.55
C TYR A 178 -8.11 4.48 13.96
N ARG A 179 -9.31 5.05 14.13
CA ARG A 179 -10.03 5.03 15.42
C ARG A 179 -10.45 3.62 15.82
N GLU A 180 -10.81 2.77 14.86
CA GLU A 180 -11.18 1.37 15.08
C GLU A 180 -9.99 0.51 15.54
N VAL A 181 -8.86 0.59 14.83
CA VAL A 181 -7.69 -0.27 15.13
C VAL A 181 -6.87 0.22 16.32
N GLY A 182 -6.86 1.54 16.55
CA GLY A 182 -6.12 2.20 17.61
C GLY A 182 -4.59 2.05 17.51
N PHE A 183 -3.87 2.66 18.47
CA PHE A 183 -2.40 2.64 18.54
C PHE A 183 -1.87 1.59 19.54
N LYS A 184 -2.74 0.85 20.22
CA LYS A 184 -2.33 -0.15 21.22
C LYS A 184 -2.48 -1.54 20.63
N ASP A 185 -1.39 -2.30 20.68
CA ASP A 185 -1.36 -3.70 20.29
C ASP A 185 -1.70 -4.59 21.50
N SER A 186 -2.58 -5.57 21.32
CA SER A 186 -3.00 -6.48 22.39
C SER A 186 -2.85 -7.95 21.96
N PRO A 187 -2.39 -8.87 22.84
CA PRO A 187 -2.21 -10.28 22.49
C PRO A 187 -3.48 -11.02 22.04
N GLY A 188 -4.66 -10.51 22.41
CA GLY A 188 -5.95 -11.08 22.01
C GLY A 188 -6.52 -10.52 20.70
N ASP A 189 -5.82 -9.60 20.03
CA ASP A 189 -6.32 -9.00 18.80
C ASP A 189 -6.34 -10.05 17.66
N PRO A 190 -7.41 -10.08 16.84
CA PRO A 190 -7.41 -10.90 15.64
C PRO A 190 -6.24 -10.54 14.72
N GLN A 191 -5.62 -11.55 14.09
CA GLN A 191 -4.44 -11.35 13.25
C GLN A 191 -4.66 -10.31 12.14
N LEU A 192 -5.83 -10.32 11.50
CA LEU A 192 -6.17 -9.34 10.47
C LEU A 192 -6.30 -7.92 11.04
N THR A 193 -6.79 -7.77 12.26
CA THR A 193 -6.81 -6.47 12.96
C THR A 193 -5.40 -5.97 13.22
N VAL A 194 -4.48 -6.85 13.62
CA VAL A 194 -3.05 -6.51 13.79
C VAL A 194 -2.45 -6.03 12.47
N PHE A 195 -2.70 -6.74 11.37
CA PHE A 195 -2.21 -6.32 10.05
C PHE A 195 -2.81 -5.00 9.58
N THR A 196 -4.13 -4.81 9.72
CA THR A 196 -4.78 -3.53 9.43
C THR A 196 -4.16 -2.42 10.27
N ARG A 197 -3.94 -2.63 11.57
CA ARG A 197 -3.30 -1.65 12.46
C ARG A 197 -1.94 -1.23 11.94
N ILE A 198 -1.06 -2.18 11.61
CA ILE A 198 0.29 -1.87 11.13
C ILE A 198 0.23 -1.00 9.87
N ASP A 199 -0.58 -1.39 8.88
CA ASP A 199 -0.69 -0.68 7.61
C ASP A 199 -1.29 0.73 7.81
N ILE A 200 -2.38 0.84 8.58
CA ILE A 200 -3.06 2.11 8.84
C ILE A 200 -2.19 3.06 9.65
N LEU A 201 -1.50 2.58 10.70
CA LEU A 201 -0.60 3.42 11.48
C LEU A 201 0.62 3.88 10.66
N THR A 202 1.16 3.00 9.81
CA THR A 202 2.26 3.37 8.89
C THR A 202 1.86 4.55 8.02
N TRP A 203 0.69 4.48 7.38
CA TRP A 203 0.19 5.55 6.52
C TRP A 203 -0.21 6.79 7.30
N ALA A 204 -1.00 6.64 8.36
CA ALA A 204 -1.46 7.76 9.17
C ALA A 204 -0.28 8.58 9.71
N CYS A 205 0.75 7.94 10.26
CA CYS A 205 1.94 8.63 10.77
C CYS A 205 2.77 9.26 9.63
N THR A 206 2.93 8.57 8.49
CA THR A 206 3.67 9.10 7.32
C THR A 206 3.01 10.36 6.76
N PHE A 207 1.69 10.37 6.66
CA PHE A 207 0.91 11.53 6.24
C PHE A 207 0.70 12.56 7.38
N GLY A 208 1.26 12.34 8.57
CA GLY A 208 1.24 13.31 9.65
C GLY A 208 -0.13 13.45 10.31
N HIS A 209 -0.81 12.35 10.59
CA HIS A 209 -1.96 12.30 11.48
C HIS A 209 -1.50 12.63 12.92
N ASP A 210 -2.03 13.70 13.50
CA ASP A 210 -1.52 14.29 14.75
C ASP A 210 -1.49 13.31 15.92
N ASP A 211 -2.55 12.51 16.09
CA ASP A 211 -2.58 11.51 17.16
C ASP A 211 -1.57 10.37 16.92
N CYS A 212 -1.37 9.97 15.66
CA CYS A 212 -0.45 8.89 15.31
C CYS A 212 0.99 9.31 15.63
N VAL A 213 1.37 10.50 15.17
CA VAL A 213 2.69 11.08 15.40
C VAL A 213 2.96 11.27 16.89
N ARG A 214 2.00 11.83 17.64
CA ARG A 214 2.15 12.02 19.09
C ARG A 214 2.28 10.70 19.84
N ASN A 215 1.57 9.64 19.44
CA ASN A 215 1.71 8.33 20.08
C ASN A 215 3.06 7.69 19.77
N ALA A 216 3.52 7.75 18.52
CA ALA A 216 4.84 7.26 18.14
C ALA A 216 5.97 7.96 18.92
N ILE A 217 5.93 9.29 19.00
CA ILE A 217 6.92 10.08 19.77
C ILE A 217 6.89 9.67 21.24
N ARG A 218 5.70 9.60 21.86
CA ARG A 218 5.55 9.22 23.27
C ARG A 218 6.11 7.82 23.56
N GLN A 219 5.83 6.84 22.71
CA GLN A 219 6.35 5.48 22.89
C GLN A 219 7.86 5.41 22.71
N PHE A 220 8.41 6.11 21.72
CA PHE A 220 9.86 6.18 21.54
C PHE A 220 10.56 6.87 22.71
N GLN A 221 10.00 7.97 23.22
CA GLN A 221 10.49 8.63 24.43
C GLN A 221 10.41 7.72 25.66
N SER A 222 9.31 6.97 25.81
CA SER A 222 9.19 5.98 26.89
C SER A 222 10.27 4.91 26.81
N TRP A 223 10.61 4.43 25.60
CA TRP A 223 11.72 3.50 25.41
C TRP A 223 13.07 4.13 25.77
N ARG A 224 13.31 5.38 25.36
CA ARG A 224 14.56 6.10 25.71
C ARG A 224 14.77 6.29 27.21
N ASN A 225 13.67 6.36 27.96
CA ASN A 225 13.69 6.63 29.40
C ASN A 225 13.64 5.36 30.27
N THR A 226 13.71 4.16 29.68
CA THR A 226 13.85 2.92 30.47
C THR A 226 15.24 2.85 31.10
N ALA A 227 15.37 2.09 32.19
CA ALA A 227 16.63 1.98 32.93
C ALA A 227 17.71 1.25 32.12
N ASP A 228 17.31 0.23 31.34
CA ASP A 228 18.19 -0.52 30.44
C ASP A 228 17.52 -0.62 29.05
N PRO A 229 17.63 0.40 28.19
CA PRO A 229 16.95 0.44 26.88
C PRO A 229 17.43 -0.62 25.89
N ASP A 230 18.57 -1.26 26.16
CA ASP A 230 19.11 -2.35 25.35
C ASP A 230 18.42 -3.69 25.66
N LYS A 231 17.83 -3.84 26.86
CA LYS A 231 17.05 -5.04 27.26
C LYS A 231 15.55 -4.79 27.35
N GLU A 232 15.16 -3.60 27.75
CA GLU A 232 13.77 -3.22 28.03
C GLU A 232 13.28 -2.24 26.97
N ASN A 233 12.64 -2.80 25.95
CA ASN A 233 11.93 -2.04 24.94
C ASN A 233 10.42 -2.24 25.10
N PRO A 234 9.67 -1.23 25.56
CA PRO A 234 8.24 -1.35 25.82
C PRO A 234 7.39 -1.31 24.54
N ILE A 235 7.98 -1.05 23.37
CA ILE A 235 7.27 -0.94 22.11
C ILE A 235 6.93 -2.33 21.60
N SER A 236 5.63 -2.57 21.31
CA SER A 236 5.20 -3.84 20.70
C SER A 236 6.02 -4.14 19.44
N PRO A 237 6.50 -5.38 19.24
CA PRO A 237 7.20 -5.79 18.03
C PRO A 237 6.49 -5.41 16.74
N ASN A 238 5.16 -5.47 16.72
CA ASN A 238 4.32 -5.11 15.56
C ASN A 238 4.39 -3.60 15.23
N LEU A 239 4.63 -2.76 16.24
CA LEU A 239 4.60 -1.30 16.12
C LEU A 239 5.99 -0.67 15.98
N LYS A 240 7.07 -1.42 16.22
CA LYS A 240 8.45 -0.89 16.19
C LYS A 240 8.79 -0.14 14.91
N SER A 241 8.45 -0.70 13.74
CA SER A 241 8.71 -0.06 12.45
C SER A 241 8.08 1.33 12.36
N VAL A 242 6.79 1.44 12.74
CA VAL A 242 6.04 2.70 12.73
C VAL A 242 6.61 3.67 13.74
N VAL A 243 6.83 3.22 14.98
CA VAL A 243 7.29 4.05 16.09
C VAL A 243 8.69 4.60 15.84
N TYR A 244 9.65 3.75 15.48
CA TYR A 244 11.04 4.16 15.25
C TYR A 244 11.14 5.15 14.10
N CYS A 245 10.57 4.79 12.95
CA CYS A 245 10.68 5.61 11.75
C CYS A 245 9.96 6.96 11.94
N THR A 246 8.80 6.99 12.63
CA THR A 246 8.08 8.23 12.92
C THR A 246 8.85 9.12 13.88
N ALA A 247 9.34 8.57 14.99
CA ALA A 247 10.10 9.34 15.98
C ALA A 247 11.39 9.92 15.39
N ILE A 248 12.13 9.15 14.58
CA ILE A 248 13.35 9.63 13.90
C ILE A 248 13.03 10.67 12.82
N ARG A 249 11.90 10.54 12.12
CA ARG A 249 11.45 11.53 11.13
C ARG A 249 11.09 12.88 11.74
N THR A 250 10.50 12.87 12.93
CA THR A 250 10.06 14.09 13.62
C THR A 250 11.09 14.65 14.59
N GLY A 251 11.99 13.80 15.08
CA GLY A 251 13.07 14.16 15.98
C GLY A 251 14.28 14.73 15.23
N GLY A 252 15.40 14.81 15.93
CA GLY A 252 16.66 15.28 15.40
C GLY A 252 17.78 14.29 15.62
N GLN A 253 18.99 14.80 15.80
CA GLN A 253 20.18 13.98 16.02
C GLN A 253 20.06 13.09 17.27
N GLY A 254 19.44 13.58 18.35
CA GLY A 254 19.34 12.80 19.61
C GLY A 254 18.55 11.50 19.46
N GLU A 255 17.43 11.51 18.73
CA GLU A 255 16.65 10.30 18.43
C GLU A 255 17.41 9.38 17.47
N TRP A 256 18.12 9.95 16.50
CA TRP A 256 18.88 9.20 15.51
C TRP A 256 20.07 8.47 16.14
N ASP A 257 20.91 9.20 16.89
CA ASP A 257 22.05 8.66 17.62
C ASP A 257 21.57 7.62 18.63
N PHE A 258 20.38 7.84 19.23
CA PHE A 258 19.79 6.84 20.10
C PHE A 258 19.51 5.52 19.36
N ALA A 259 18.85 5.55 18.20
CA ALA A 259 18.58 4.33 17.43
C ALA A 259 19.88 3.68 16.90
N TRP A 260 20.87 4.49 16.54
CA TRP A 260 22.17 4.03 16.04
C TRP A 260 22.96 3.23 17.09
N GLU A 261 23.04 3.72 18.33
CA GLU A 261 23.70 2.99 19.42
C GLU A 261 23.06 1.62 19.68
N ARG A 262 21.71 1.56 19.66
CA ARG A 262 20.96 0.31 19.77
C ARG A 262 21.23 -0.63 18.61
N TYR A 263 21.37 -0.10 17.39
CA TYR A 263 21.75 -0.89 16.21
C TYR A 263 23.13 -1.55 16.40
N LEU A 264 24.11 -0.81 16.92
CA LEU A 264 25.45 -1.33 17.16
C LEU A 264 25.46 -2.43 18.23
N LYS A 265 24.68 -2.26 19.30
CA LYS A 265 24.66 -3.18 20.45
C LYS A 265 23.82 -4.45 20.24
N THR A 266 22.71 -4.37 19.52
CA THR A 266 21.82 -5.52 19.36
C THR A 266 22.46 -6.65 18.53
N ASN A 267 22.21 -7.89 18.93
CA ASN A 267 22.58 -9.09 18.18
C ASN A 267 21.38 -9.72 17.44
N VAL A 268 20.19 -9.15 17.58
CA VAL A 268 18.96 -9.65 16.97
C VAL A 268 18.84 -9.11 15.55
N GLY A 269 18.85 -10.01 14.55
CA GLY A 269 18.83 -9.64 13.14
C GLY A 269 17.59 -8.82 12.73
N THR A 270 16.40 -9.21 13.18
CA THR A 270 15.15 -8.49 12.89
C THR A 270 15.14 -7.08 13.50
N GLU A 271 15.74 -6.90 14.67
CA GLU A 271 15.88 -5.58 15.30
C GLU A 271 16.86 -4.70 14.52
N LYS A 272 17.99 -5.26 14.06
CA LYS A 272 18.93 -4.53 13.19
C LYS A 272 18.25 -4.03 11.92
N ASP A 273 17.44 -4.87 11.29
CA ASP A 273 16.72 -4.53 10.07
C ASP A 273 15.75 -3.36 10.29
N LEU A 274 14.98 -3.40 11.39
CA LEU A 274 14.07 -2.32 11.78
C LEU A 274 14.80 -1.00 12.04
N LEU A 275 15.92 -1.06 12.76
CA LEU A 275 16.71 0.13 13.08
C LEU A 275 17.36 0.73 11.83
N LEU A 276 17.95 -0.08 10.95
CA LEU A 276 18.53 0.39 9.69
C LEU A 276 17.48 1.07 8.80
N TYR A 277 16.28 0.50 8.72
CA TYR A 277 15.18 1.14 8.01
C TYR A 277 14.80 2.49 8.65
N ALA A 278 14.60 2.51 9.98
CA ALA A 278 14.14 3.69 10.68
C ALA A 278 15.14 4.86 10.66
N LEU A 279 16.44 4.57 10.70
CA LEU A 279 17.51 5.58 10.60
C LEU A 279 17.46 6.35 9.27
N GLY A 280 16.93 5.75 8.20
CA GLY A 280 16.71 6.44 6.92
C GLY A 280 15.52 7.42 6.92
N CYS A 281 14.68 7.40 7.96
CA CYS A 281 13.47 8.22 8.03
C CYS A 281 13.73 9.68 8.48
N THR A 282 14.94 10.02 8.94
CA THR A 282 15.28 11.38 9.40
C THR A 282 15.12 12.42 8.27
N ARG A 283 14.79 13.65 8.66
CA ARG A 283 14.70 14.79 7.72
C ARG A 283 16.02 15.58 7.60
N GLU A 284 16.99 15.26 8.45
CA GLU A 284 18.30 15.92 8.48
C GLU A 284 19.19 15.43 7.34
N THR A 285 19.37 16.25 6.30
CA THR A 285 20.10 15.91 5.07
C THR A 285 21.55 15.54 5.31
N TRP A 286 22.20 16.17 6.30
CA TRP A 286 23.58 15.87 6.68
C TRP A 286 23.70 14.49 7.36
N ILE A 287 22.70 14.09 8.15
CA ILE A 287 22.63 12.74 8.75
C ILE A 287 22.43 11.69 7.67
N LEU A 288 21.51 11.93 6.72
CA LEU A 288 21.30 11.02 5.59
C LEU A 288 22.56 10.86 4.74
N SER A 289 23.28 11.95 4.47
CA SER A 289 24.55 11.92 3.74
C SER A 289 25.62 11.12 4.49
N ARG A 290 25.80 11.38 5.79
CA ARG A 290 26.69 10.62 6.68
C ARG A 290 26.33 9.14 6.70
N TYR A 291 25.04 8.83 6.74
CA TYR A 291 24.55 7.47 6.80
C TYR A 291 24.84 6.67 5.52
N LEU A 292 24.68 7.30 4.35
CA LEU A 292 25.07 6.71 3.06
C LEU A 292 26.58 6.46 2.98
N GLU A 293 27.40 7.41 3.45
CA GLU A 293 28.84 7.24 3.53
C GLU A 293 29.20 6.05 4.42
N TRP A 294 28.62 5.98 5.63
CA TRP A 294 28.86 4.88 6.57
C TRP A 294 28.50 3.52 6.01
N ALA A 295 27.45 3.42 5.19
CA ALA A 295 27.05 2.17 4.56
C ALA A 295 28.07 1.64 3.52
N THR A 296 29.03 2.48 3.11
CA THR A 296 30.05 2.15 2.09
C THR A 296 31.48 2.18 2.63
N THR A 297 31.65 2.58 3.89
CA THR A 297 32.93 2.66 4.58
C THR A 297 33.09 1.46 5.49
N GLU A 298 34.28 0.86 5.47
CA GLU A 298 34.61 -0.28 6.33
C GLU A 298 34.63 0.12 7.81
N ASN A 299 34.36 -0.84 8.70
CA ASN A 299 34.45 -0.67 10.17
C ASN A 299 33.50 0.37 10.80
N THR A 300 32.43 0.77 10.11
CA THR A 300 31.39 1.67 10.65
C THR A 300 30.34 0.95 11.51
N GLY A 301 30.35 -0.38 11.49
CA GLY A 301 29.33 -1.22 12.11
C GLY A 301 28.25 -1.73 11.14
N ILE A 302 28.15 -1.13 9.94
CA ILE A 302 27.24 -1.61 8.88
C ILE A 302 27.94 -2.70 8.07
N ARG A 303 27.30 -3.86 7.95
CA ARG A 303 27.82 -4.97 7.14
C ARG A 303 27.62 -4.67 5.66
N LYS A 304 28.54 -5.12 4.80
CA LYS A 304 28.43 -4.94 3.33
C LYS A 304 27.09 -5.45 2.75
N GLN A 305 26.54 -6.52 3.32
CA GLN A 305 25.24 -7.08 2.92
C GLN A 305 24.04 -6.20 3.29
N ASP A 306 24.20 -5.30 4.27
CA ASP A 306 23.14 -4.41 4.75
C ASP A 306 23.14 -3.06 4.02
N THR A 307 24.18 -2.76 3.23
CA THR A 307 24.28 -1.54 2.42
C THR A 307 23.04 -1.29 1.55
N PRO A 308 22.49 -2.29 0.80
CA PRO A 308 21.28 -2.06 0.00
C PRO A 308 20.07 -1.63 0.83
N ARG A 309 19.97 -2.08 2.09
CA ARG A 309 18.88 -1.70 3.00
C ARG A 309 18.99 -0.23 3.41
N VAL A 310 20.20 0.24 3.70
CA VAL A 310 20.46 1.66 3.98
C VAL A 310 20.08 2.52 2.78
N PHE A 311 20.56 2.14 1.59
CA PHE A 311 20.24 2.87 0.35
C PHE A 311 18.74 2.87 0.07
N GLY A 312 18.05 1.74 0.27
CA GLY A 312 16.60 1.64 0.12
C GLY A 312 15.85 2.53 1.10
N ALA A 313 16.26 2.56 2.38
CA ALA A 313 15.63 3.40 3.40
C ALA A 313 15.79 4.90 3.09
N VAL A 314 16.99 5.33 2.70
CA VAL A 314 17.24 6.74 2.34
C VAL A 314 16.58 7.10 1.00
N ALA A 315 16.53 6.19 0.02
CA ALA A 315 15.88 6.42 -1.27
C ALA A 315 14.35 6.52 -1.15
N GLY A 316 13.75 5.75 -0.23
CA GLY A 316 12.33 5.83 0.10
C GLY A 316 11.94 7.09 0.87
N ASN A 317 12.92 7.84 1.38
CA ASN A 317 12.71 9.15 1.98
C ASN A 317 12.72 10.22 0.88
N PRO A 318 11.66 11.04 0.72
CA PRO A 318 11.62 12.07 -0.31
C PRO A 318 12.76 13.10 -0.26
N ILE A 319 13.29 13.36 0.93
CA ILE A 319 14.46 14.22 1.17
C ILE A 319 15.75 13.49 0.80
N GLY A 320 15.82 12.18 1.07
CA GLY A 320 16.98 11.34 0.82
C GLY A 320 17.12 10.85 -0.63
N GLN A 321 16.02 10.75 -1.37
CA GLN A 321 15.97 10.30 -2.77
C GLN A 321 16.99 11.03 -3.68
N PRO A 322 17.05 12.37 -3.74
CA PRO A 322 18.07 13.06 -4.53
C PRO A 322 19.50 12.85 -4.00
N LEU A 323 19.68 12.64 -2.69
CA LEU A 323 20.99 12.36 -2.10
C LEU A 323 21.52 11.00 -2.56
N VAL A 324 20.68 9.97 -2.52
CA VAL A 324 21.03 8.63 -3.01
C VAL A 324 21.38 8.67 -4.49
N PHE A 325 20.57 9.31 -5.32
CA PHE A 325 20.83 9.41 -6.75
C PHE A 325 22.18 10.09 -7.03
N SER A 326 22.46 11.19 -6.34
CA SER A 326 23.73 11.92 -6.46
C SER A 326 24.92 11.08 -5.96
N PHE A 327 24.76 10.40 -4.83
CA PHE A 327 25.77 9.52 -4.25
C PHE A 327 26.12 8.38 -5.22
N LEU A 328 25.11 7.68 -5.76
CA LEU A 328 25.32 6.60 -6.72
C LEU A 328 26.09 7.08 -7.95
N ARG A 329 25.74 8.24 -8.52
CA ARG A 329 26.45 8.81 -9.68
C ARG A 329 27.90 9.14 -9.37
N ASN A 330 28.17 9.71 -8.21
CA ASN A 330 29.51 10.16 -7.83
C ASN A 330 30.43 9.01 -7.41
N TYR A 331 29.88 7.95 -6.82
CA TYR A 331 30.66 6.84 -6.24
C TYR A 331 30.47 5.50 -6.97
N TRP A 332 29.77 5.46 -8.11
CA TRP A 332 29.52 4.24 -8.90
C TRP A 332 30.75 3.36 -9.13
N PRO A 333 31.93 3.90 -9.50
CA PRO A 333 33.11 3.06 -9.75
C PRO A 333 33.60 2.31 -8.51
N LYS A 334 33.33 2.84 -7.30
CA LYS A 334 33.64 2.18 -6.02
C LYS A 334 32.59 1.14 -5.65
N LEU A 335 31.31 1.43 -5.94
CA LEU A 335 30.17 0.58 -5.56
C LEU A 335 30.00 -0.67 -6.42
N ARG A 336 30.41 -0.64 -7.69
CA ARG A 336 30.27 -1.79 -8.59
C ARG A 336 31.28 -2.93 -8.35
N LYS A 337 32.23 -2.73 -7.43
CA LYS A 337 33.27 -3.71 -7.08
C LYS A 337 32.80 -4.57 -5.92
#